data_AF-A0AAX1N086-F1
#
_entry.id   AF-A0AAX1N086-F1
#
_cell.length_a   1.000
_cell.length_b   1.000
_cell.length_c   1.000
_cell.angle_alpha   90.00
_cell.angle_beta   90.00
_cell.angle_gamma   90.00
#
_symmetry.space_group_name_H-M   'P 1'
#
loop_
_entity.id
_entity.type
_entity.pdbx_description
1 polymer ?
#
loop_
_entity_poly.entity_id
_entity_poly.type
_entity_poly.pdbx_seq_one_letter_code
_entity_poly.pdbx_strand_id
1 'polypeptide(L)'
;MKNFTLALIQLVALLYLAITPSFATELDKLTDEHLSSVKNKVFTEEHAKSFILDYIGIHSEGKADYLYHTGSEDLVAKFKKGIKTASLVEVVKTKHITNVYFKINDVLIHTSYFNETGEMNICRFKHKGKSTR
;
A
#
# COMPACT_ATOMS: atom_id res chain seq x y z
N MET A 1 -16.14 -53.93 7.99
CA MET A 1 -16.06 -53.01 6.82
C MET A 1 -17.35 -52.21 6.73
N LYS A 2 -17.34 -51.01 7.32
CA LYS A 2 -18.36 -49.96 7.39
C LYS A 2 -17.90 -49.16 8.62
N ASN A 3 -17.93 -47.83 8.59
CA ASN A 3 -17.47 -46.87 9.61
C ASN A 3 -16.14 -46.16 9.30
N PHE A 4 -15.32 -46.63 8.37
CA PHE A 4 -14.12 -45.87 7.92
C PHE A 4 -14.42 -44.79 6.87
N THR A 5 -15.64 -44.72 6.36
CA THR A 5 -16.04 -43.79 5.29
C THR A 5 -16.69 -42.49 5.77
N LEU A 6 -17.02 -42.34 7.07
CA LEU A 6 -17.66 -41.12 7.58
C LEU A 6 -16.68 -40.02 8.03
N ALA A 7 -15.41 -40.34 8.28
CA ALA A 7 -14.45 -39.36 8.80
C ALA A 7 -13.87 -38.42 7.73
N LEU A 8 -14.00 -38.76 6.43
CA LEU A 8 -13.35 -38.00 5.35
C LEU A 8 -14.20 -36.82 4.85
N ILE A 9 -15.52 -36.84 5.07
CA ILE A 9 -16.43 -35.80 4.54
C ILE A 9 -16.47 -34.56 5.44
N GLN A 10 -16.17 -34.68 6.74
CA GLN A 10 -16.14 -33.53 7.66
C GLN A 10 -14.87 -32.68 7.56
N LEU A 11 -13.76 -33.22 7.04
CA LEU A 11 -12.51 -32.44 6.92
C LEU A 11 -12.52 -31.46 5.74
N VAL A 12 -13.36 -31.70 4.72
CA VAL A 12 -13.43 -30.86 3.51
C VAL A 12 -14.29 -29.61 3.72
N ALA A 13 -15.21 -29.61 4.70
CA ALA A 13 -16.06 -28.46 5.00
C ALA A 13 -15.34 -27.33 5.76
N LEU A 14 -14.24 -27.62 6.45
CA LEU A 14 -13.48 -26.63 7.23
C LEU A 14 -12.43 -25.85 6.41
N LEU A 15 -12.14 -26.26 5.17
CA LEU A 15 -11.14 -25.60 4.33
C LEU A 15 -11.70 -24.53 3.38
N TYR A 16 -13.03 -24.33 3.33
CA TYR A 16 -13.64 -23.32 2.45
C TYR A 16 -13.89 -21.96 3.12
N LEU A 17 -13.50 -21.76 4.37
CA LEU A 17 -13.76 -20.51 5.10
C LEU A 17 -12.61 -19.49 5.10
N ALA A 18 -11.57 -19.68 4.29
CA ALA A 18 -10.36 -18.87 4.39
C ALA A 18 -9.81 -18.39 3.05
N ILE A 19 -10.65 -17.88 2.15
CA ILE A 19 -10.24 -16.75 1.29
C ILE A 19 -11.50 -15.90 1.02
N THR A 20 -11.90 -15.05 1.96
CA THR A 20 -12.46 -13.77 1.52
C THR A 20 -11.27 -12.88 1.19
N PRO A 21 -11.12 -12.37 -0.03
CA PRO A 21 -10.15 -11.31 -0.27
C PRO A 21 -10.46 -10.19 0.71
N SER A 22 -9.47 -9.85 1.54
CA SER A 22 -9.57 -8.85 2.60
C SER A 22 -9.64 -7.46 1.96
N PHE A 23 -10.78 -7.12 1.37
CA PHE A 23 -11.07 -5.76 0.91
C PHE A 23 -11.09 -4.76 2.09
N ALA A 24 -11.29 -5.24 3.32
CA ALA A 24 -11.31 -4.42 4.53
C ALA A 24 -9.95 -3.75 4.81
N THR A 25 -8.83 -4.47 4.66
CA THR A 25 -7.49 -3.95 4.97
C THR A 25 -7.03 -2.84 4.02
N GLU A 26 -7.49 -2.86 2.76
CA GLU A 26 -7.14 -1.84 1.77
C GLU A 26 -7.90 -0.51 2.00
N LEU A 27 -9.07 -0.56 2.62
CA LEU A 27 -9.89 0.61 2.92
C LEU A 27 -9.49 1.28 4.23
N ASP A 28 -9.06 0.51 5.23
CA ASP A 28 -8.68 1.02 6.55
C ASP A 28 -7.58 2.09 6.48
N LYS A 29 -6.59 1.88 5.60
CA LYS A 29 -5.49 2.85 5.38
C LYS A 29 -5.95 4.18 4.77
N LEU A 30 -7.16 4.25 4.20
CA LEU A 30 -7.73 5.45 3.57
C LEU A 30 -8.76 6.17 4.46
N THR A 31 -8.99 5.68 5.67
CA THR A 31 -9.86 6.33 6.66
C THR A 31 -9.25 7.64 7.14
N ASP A 32 -10.11 8.60 7.50
CA ASP A 32 -9.63 9.91 7.97
C ASP A 32 -8.89 9.79 9.31
N GLU A 33 -9.30 8.86 10.16
CA GLU A 33 -8.63 8.54 11.42
C GLU A 33 -7.21 8.03 11.17
N HIS A 34 -7.05 7.00 10.33
CA HIS A 34 -5.74 6.45 10.01
C HIS A 34 -4.84 7.51 9.37
N LEU A 35 -5.31 8.17 8.31
CA LEU A 35 -4.53 9.16 7.57
C LEU A 35 -4.09 10.33 8.48
N SER A 36 -4.98 10.80 9.36
CA SER A 36 -4.65 11.86 10.32
C SER A 36 -3.64 11.39 11.36
N SER A 37 -3.73 10.12 11.79
CA SER A 37 -2.81 9.54 12.77
C SER A 37 -1.37 9.40 12.24
N VAL A 38 -1.18 9.24 10.93
CA VAL A 38 0.15 9.05 10.32
C VAL A 38 0.69 10.30 9.59
N LYS A 39 -0.16 11.28 9.30
CA LYS A 39 0.21 12.51 8.60
C LYS A 39 1.33 13.26 9.35
N ASN A 40 2.32 13.73 8.58
CA ASN A 40 3.52 14.43 9.05
C ASN A 40 4.43 13.66 10.02
N LYS A 41 4.12 12.40 10.36
CA LYS A 41 5.07 11.54 11.09
C LYS A 41 6.20 11.14 10.14
N VAL A 42 7.43 11.18 10.66
CA VAL A 42 8.62 10.75 9.94
C VAL A 42 9.04 9.38 10.45
N PHE A 43 8.93 8.39 9.58
CA PHE A 43 9.40 7.04 9.81
C PHE A 43 10.82 6.90 9.28
N THR A 44 11.62 6.04 9.91
CA THR A 44 13.04 5.85 9.58
C THR A 44 13.38 4.38 9.33
N GLU A 45 14.32 4.14 8.41
CA GLU A 45 14.89 2.82 8.09
C GLU A 45 13.80 1.76 7.84
N GLU A 46 13.79 0.65 8.57
CA GLU A 46 12.82 -0.43 8.37
C GLU A 46 11.37 0.01 8.60
N HIS A 47 11.11 0.90 9.57
CA HIS A 47 9.77 1.46 9.74
C HIS A 47 9.33 2.34 8.57
N ALA A 48 10.26 3.01 7.90
CA ALA A 48 9.95 3.76 6.69
C ALA A 48 9.54 2.82 5.56
N LYS A 49 10.21 1.67 5.42
CA LYS A 49 9.85 0.65 4.42
C LYS A 49 8.50 0.02 4.72
N SER A 50 8.27 -0.44 5.94
CA SER A 50 6.98 -1.03 6.35
C SER A 50 5.84 -0.04 6.11
N PHE A 51 6.03 1.23 6.51
CA PHE A 51 5.04 2.27 6.28
C PHE A 51 4.72 2.48 4.79
N ILE A 52 5.73 2.51 3.91
CA ILE A 52 5.49 2.67 2.48
C ILE A 52 4.85 1.41 1.86
N LEU A 53 5.22 0.21 2.33
CA LEU A 53 4.71 -1.06 1.82
C LEU A 53 3.19 -1.19 1.99
N ASP A 54 2.62 -0.59 3.04
CA ASP A 54 1.16 -0.54 3.26
C ASP A 54 0.41 0.20 2.12
N TYR A 55 1.10 1.06 1.39
CA TYR A 55 0.52 1.90 0.34
C TYR A 55 1.02 1.56 -1.06
N ILE A 56 2.30 1.26 -1.21
CA ILE A 56 3.02 1.15 -2.48
C ILE A 56 3.78 -0.16 -2.51
N GLY A 57 3.79 -0.85 -3.65
CA GLY A 57 4.57 -2.08 -3.80
C GLY A 57 6.06 -1.78 -3.65
N ILE A 58 6.78 -2.59 -2.87
CA ILE A 58 8.23 -2.51 -2.71
C ILE A 58 8.86 -3.86 -3.06
N HIS A 59 9.91 -3.83 -3.88
CA HIS A 59 10.85 -4.93 -4.01
C HIS A 59 12.25 -4.46 -3.57
N SER A 60 12.95 -5.30 -2.80
CA SER A 60 14.31 -5.00 -2.32
C SER A 60 15.31 -5.97 -2.93
N GLU A 61 16.38 -5.43 -3.52
CA GLU A 61 17.49 -6.19 -4.10
C GLU A 61 18.81 -5.67 -3.51
N GLY A 62 19.38 -6.43 -2.58
CA GLY A 62 20.58 -6.02 -1.85
C GLY A 62 20.35 -4.72 -1.07
N LYS A 63 20.99 -3.62 -1.51
CA LYS A 63 20.87 -2.29 -0.88
C LYS A 63 19.87 -1.38 -1.59
N ALA A 64 19.29 -1.82 -2.70
CA ALA A 64 18.38 -1.02 -3.50
C ALA A 64 16.93 -1.40 -3.19
N ASP A 65 16.07 -0.38 -3.07
CA ASP A 65 14.63 -0.55 -2.98
C ASP A 65 13.97 0.02 -4.24
N TYR A 66 12.98 -0.69 -4.76
CA TYR A 66 12.26 -0.35 -5.98
C TYR A 66 10.77 -0.23 -5.64
N LEU A 67 10.15 0.88 -6.05
CA LEU A 67 8.72 1.11 -5.87
C LEU A 67 7.96 0.74 -7.14
N TYR A 68 6.81 0.11 -6.97
CA TYR A 68 5.94 -0.33 -8.06
C TYR A 68 4.49 0.08 -7.81
N HIS A 69 3.77 0.27 -8.92
CA HIS A 69 2.32 0.33 -8.89
C HIS A 69 1.76 -1.05 -8.52
N THR A 70 0.88 -1.15 -7.53
CA THR A 70 0.41 -2.46 -7.02
C THR A 70 -0.54 -3.18 -7.98
N GLY A 71 -1.28 -2.45 -8.82
CA GLY A 71 -2.15 -3.02 -9.86
C GLY A 71 -1.45 -3.41 -11.17
N SER A 72 -0.72 -2.49 -11.81
CA SER A 72 -0.06 -2.74 -13.10
C SER A 72 1.35 -3.32 -13.01
N GLU A 73 1.95 -3.36 -11.81
CA GLU A 73 3.35 -3.76 -11.57
C GLU A 73 4.39 -2.87 -12.27
N ASP A 74 4.00 -1.67 -12.73
CA ASP A 74 4.93 -0.73 -13.36
C ASP A 74 5.96 -0.20 -12.36
N LEU A 75 7.24 -0.16 -12.78
CA LEU A 75 8.30 0.43 -11.99
C LEU A 75 8.12 1.94 -11.88
N VAL A 76 8.01 2.42 -10.64
CA VAL A 76 7.79 3.84 -10.32
C VAL A 76 9.10 4.52 -9.99
N ALA A 77 9.88 3.97 -9.04
CA ALA A 77 11.07 4.61 -8.50
C ALA A 77 12.15 3.60 -8.08
N LYS A 78 13.42 4.03 -8.12
CA LYS A 78 14.56 3.25 -7.60
C LYS A 78 15.35 4.07 -6.60
N PHE A 79 15.49 3.55 -5.39
CA PHE A 79 16.32 4.08 -4.31
C PHE A 79 17.58 3.24 -4.17
N LYS A 80 18.69 3.67 -4.81
CA LYS A 80 19.95 2.91 -4.87
C LYS A 80 20.57 2.58 -3.51
N LYS A 81 20.28 3.38 -2.48
CA LYS A 81 20.77 3.21 -1.10
C LYS A 81 19.64 2.81 -0.12
N GLY A 82 18.52 2.37 -0.68
CA GLY A 82 17.31 2.02 0.04
C GLY A 82 16.52 3.24 0.53
N ILE A 83 15.35 2.96 1.08
CA ILE A 83 14.47 3.92 1.74
C ILE A 83 14.99 4.14 3.16
N LYS A 84 15.31 5.40 3.48
CA LYS A 84 15.85 5.84 4.77
C LYS A 84 14.84 6.58 5.60
N THR A 85 14.02 7.40 4.95
CA THR A 85 12.94 8.14 5.59
C THR A 85 11.69 8.11 4.75
N ALA A 86 10.54 8.12 5.40
CA ALA A 86 9.25 8.22 4.74
C ALA A 86 8.28 9.04 5.60
N SER A 87 7.46 9.87 4.97
CA SER A 87 6.36 10.57 5.64
C SER A 87 5.21 10.84 4.69
N LEU A 88 3.98 10.78 5.20
CA LEU A 88 2.79 11.27 4.51
C LEU A 88 2.70 12.78 4.70
N VAL A 89 2.95 13.56 3.65
CA VAL A 89 3.02 15.03 3.74
C VAL A 89 1.72 15.73 3.37
N GLU A 90 0.92 15.13 2.50
CA GLU A 90 -0.32 15.73 2.02
C GLU A 90 -1.35 14.65 1.71
N VAL A 91 -2.62 14.97 1.97
CA VAL A 91 -3.78 14.13 1.68
C VAL A 91 -4.83 15.03 1.05
N VAL A 92 -5.32 14.66 -0.14
CA VAL A 92 -6.42 15.35 -0.84
C VAL A 92 -7.49 14.32 -1.16
N LYS A 93 -8.59 14.38 -0.42
CA LYS A 93 -9.71 13.43 -0.52
C LYS A 93 -10.88 14.06 -1.24
N THR A 94 -11.47 13.31 -2.16
CA THR A 94 -12.72 13.61 -2.84
C THR A 94 -13.74 12.53 -2.51
N LYS A 95 -14.95 12.60 -3.07
CA LYS A 95 -15.96 11.55 -2.89
C LYS A 95 -15.47 10.18 -3.38
N HIS A 96 -14.78 10.12 -4.52
CA HIS A 96 -14.42 8.85 -5.18
C HIS A 96 -12.95 8.47 -5.06
N ILE A 97 -12.06 9.46 -4.86
CA ILE A 97 -10.60 9.24 -4.89
C ILE A 97 -9.95 9.91 -3.68
N THR A 98 -9.02 9.19 -3.07
CA THR A 98 -8.08 9.72 -2.07
C THR A 98 -6.70 9.81 -2.70
N ASN A 99 -6.15 11.02 -2.76
CA ASN A 99 -4.77 11.27 -3.15
C ASN A 99 -3.92 11.40 -1.89
N VAL A 100 -2.80 10.70 -1.85
CA VAL A 100 -1.80 10.80 -0.78
C VAL A 100 -0.44 11.11 -1.40
N TYR A 101 0.35 11.87 -0.67
CA TYR A 101 1.68 12.30 -1.11
C TYR A 101 2.71 11.90 -0.08
N PHE A 102 3.61 11.02 -0.48
CA PHE A 102 4.69 10.53 0.37
C PHE A 102 5.99 11.24 0.03
N LYS A 103 6.63 11.83 1.04
CA LYS A 103 8.04 12.19 0.94
C LYS A 103 8.87 10.98 1.35
N ILE A 104 9.62 10.41 0.42
CA ILE A 104 10.48 9.24 0.63
C ILE A 104 11.90 9.69 0.34
N ASN A 105 12.76 9.71 1.36
CA ASN A 105 14.04 10.43 1.31
C ASN A 105 13.81 11.88 0.81
N ASP A 106 14.44 12.26 -0.31
CA ASP A 106 14.33 13.59 -0.92
C ASP A 106 13.33 13.65 -2.09
N VAL A 107 12.54 12.60 -2.27
CA VAL A 107 11.60 12.42 -3.39
C VAL A 107 10.17 12.56 -2.93
N LEU A 108 9.31 13.14 -3.78
CA LEU A 108 7.86 13.18 -3.57
C LEU A 108 7.16 12.20 -4.52
N ILE A 109 6.45 11.23 -3.94
CA ILE A 109 5.62 10.26 -4.66
C ILE A 109 4.15 10.61 -4.46
N HIS A 110 3.41 10.68 -5.56
CA HIS A 110 1.96 10.83 -5.58
C HIS A 110 1.33 9.46 -5.81
N THR A 111 0.45 9.05 -4.91
CA THR A 111 -0.44 7.92 -5.15
C THR A 111 -1.91 8.33 -5.00
N SER A 112 -2.77 7.64 -5.74
CA SER A 112 -4.22 7.82 -5.63
C SER A 112 -4.92 6.47 -5.57
N TYR A 113 -5.97 6.39 -4.76
CA TYR A 113 -6.75 5.18 -4.57
C TYR A 113 -8.25 5.48 -4.77
N PHE A 114 -8.99 4.49 -5.27
CA PHE A 114 -10.44 4.54 -5.30
C PHE A 114 -10.99 4.30 -3.89
N ASN A 115 -11.85 5.20 -3.42
CA ASN A 115 -12.39 5.13 -2.05
C ASN A 115 -13.34 3.94 -1.83
N GLU A 116 -13.90 3.38 -2.91
CA GLU A 116 -14.87 2.29 -2.84
C GLU A 116 -14.19 0.93 -2.71
N THR A 117 -13.00 0.77 -3.31
CA THR A 117 -12.30 -0.52 -3.40
C THR A 117 -10.95 -0.54 -2.69
N GLY A 118 -10.38 0.64 -2.39
CA GLY A 118 -9.00 0.76 -1.92
C GLY A 118 -7.95 0.54 -3.02
N GLU A 119 -8.36 0.26 -4.24
CA GLU A 119 -7.45 -0.06 -5.35
C GLU A 119 -6.64 1.17 -5.77
N MET A 120 -5.36 0.94 -6.05
CA MET A 120 -4.44 1.96 -6.55
C MET A 120 -4.78 2.31 -8.00
N ASN A 121 -4.99 3.59 -8.26
CA ASN A 121 -5.25 4.16 -9.59
C ASN A 121 -4.01 4.84 -10.19
N ILE A 122 -3.19 5.49 -9.37
CA ILE A 122 -1.98 6.19 -9.80
C ILE A 122 -0.89 5.94 -8.77
N CYS A 123 0.34 5.71 -9.25
CA CYS A 123 1.56 5.83 -8.46
C CYS A 123 2.66 6.40 -9.34
N ARG A 124 3.18 7.59 -9.02
CA ARG A 124 4.19 8.26 -9.83
C ARG A 124 5.02 9.26 -9.04
N PHE A 125 6.20 9.56 -9.54
CA PHE A 125 6.96 10.72 -9.10
C PHE A 125 6.17 12.01 -9.33
N LYS A 126 6.03 12.83 -8.29
CA LYS A 126 5.55 14.21 -8.44
C LYS A 126 6.77 15.09 -8.70
N HIS A 127 6.98 15.44 -9.96
CA HIS A 127 7.95 16.47 -10.30
C HIS A 127 7.51 17.77 -9.62
N LYS A 128 8.42 18.47 -8.91
CA LYS A 128 8.17 19.84 -8.44
C LYS A 128 8.13 20.78 -9.65
N GLY A 129 7.10 20.69 -10.47
CA GLY A 129 6.76 21.73 -11.43
C GLY A 129 6.14 22.89 -10.65
N LYS A 130 6.66 24.11 -10.83
CA LYS A 130 6.01 25.34 -10.37
C LYS A 130 4.56 25.30 -10.89
N SER A 131 3.60 25.19 -9.98
CA SER A 131 2.20 25.38 -10.31
C SER A 131 2.00 26.86 -10.64
N THR A 132 2.12 27.22 -11.91
CA THR A 132 1.54 28.47 -12.42
C THR A 132 0.05 28.26 -12.54
N ARG A 133 -0.68 28.62 -11.49
CA ARG A 133 -2.08 29.03 -11.59
C ARG A 133 -2.18 30.40 -10.95
#